data_AF-A0A067QPV7-F1
#
_entry.id   AF-A0A067QPV7-F1
#
_cell.length_a   1.000
_cell.length_b   1.000
_cell.length_c   1.000
_cell.angle_alpha   90.00
_cell.angle_beta   90.00
_cell.angle_gamma   90.00
#
_symmetry.space_group_name_H-M   'P 1'
#
loop_
_entity.id
_entity.type
_entity.pdbx_description
1 polymer ?
#
loop_
_entity_poly.entity_id
_entity_poly.type
_entity_poly.pdbx_seq_one_letter_code
_entity_poly.pdbx_strand_id
1 'polypeptide(L)'
;TSAYHAMGNGMVERFHRSLHDGLSHYIDATSTNWDIVVSFFLMAYRATPHSTTRFSPFYLLHSREMKLPTQDDLQAKLPEELQNSEHATRLENLKFSLKKAYEVVKENNRKSHEKNKENCDKKAKERHFQIGDVVYLFCPAKKPGKCQKFKRVWQGPYKIIAKLSSLNYRIIDKKGKESVVHVNRL
;
A
#
# COMPACT_ATOMS: atom_id res chain seq x y z
N THR A 1 -12.61 -6.47 1.78
CA THR A 1 -12.25 -5.63 0.61
C THR A 1 -13.37 -5.75 -0.42
N SER A 2 -13.88 -4.65 -0.99
CA SER A 2 -14.90 -4.73 -2.05
C SER A 2 -14.23 -4.85 -3.42
N ALA A 3 -14.89 -5.50 -4.38
CA ALA A 3 -14.31 -5.74 -5.70
C ALA A 3 -13.97 -4.42 -6.42
N TYR A 4 -12.78 -4.34 -7.01
CA TYR A 4 -12.23 -3.16 -7.71
C TYR A 4 -12.16 -1.89 -6.85
N HIS A 5 -11.90 -2.04 -5.55
CA HIS A 5 -11.70 -0.93 -4.62
C HIS A 5 -10.29 -0.96 -4.03
N ALA A 6 -9.29 -0.57 -4.83
CA ALA A 6 -7.87 -0.54 -4.45
C ALA A 6 -7.59 0.33 -3.21
N MET A 7 -8.44 1.34 -2.96
CA MET A 7 -8.36 2.18 -1.76
C MET A 7 -8.47 1.36 -0.45
N GLY A 8 -9.17 0.22 -0.46
CA GLY A 8 -9.28 -0.67 0.69
C GLY A 8 -7.97 -1.37 1.06
N ASN A 9 -7.03 -1.51 0.12
CA ASN A 9 -5.70 -2.11 0.31
C ASN A 9 -4.57 -1.08 0.10
N GLY A 10 -4.86 0.21 0.35
CA GLY A 10 -3.99 1.31 -0.07
C GLY A 10 -2.56 1.28 0.47
N MET A 11 -2.28 0.56 1.56
CA MET A 11 -0.91 0.39 2.08
C MET A 11 -0.06 -0.50 1.17
N VAL A 12 -0.60 -1.66 0.80
CA VAL A 12 0.08 -2.61 -0.10
C VAL A 12 0.20 -2.02 -1.50
N GLU A 13 -0.86 -1.39 -2.00
CA GLU A 13 -0.85 -0.74 -3.32
C GLU A 13 0.18 0.39 -3.40
N ARG A 14 0.35 1.18 -2.32
CA ARG A 14 1.41 2.21 -2.26
C ARG A 14 2.80 1.59 -2.29
N PHE A 15 3.01 0.49 -1.57
CA PHE A 15 4.28 -0.24 -1.61
C PHE A 15 4.55 -0.80 -3.01
N HIS A 16 3.58 -1.44 -3.65
CA HIS A 16 3.71 -1.97 -5.01
C HIS A 16 4.07 -0.88 -6.01
N ARG A 17 3.50 0.32 -5.88
CA ARG A 17 3.90 1.47 -6.71
C ARG A 17 5.36 1.84 -6.49
N SER A 18 5.81 2.00 -5.25
CA SER A 18 7.21 2.30 -4.95
C SER A 18 8.17 1.22 -5.43
N LEU A 19 7.77 -0.05 -5.32
CA LEU A 19 8.51 -1.19 -5.84
C LEU A 19 8.63 -1.10 -7.37
N HIS A 20 7.51 -0.91 -8.08
CA HIS A 20 7.50 -0.81 -9.53
C HIS A 20 8.33 0.38 -10.02
N ASP A 21 8.14 1.56 -9.42
CA ASP A 21 8.89 2.77 -9.77
C ASP A 21 10.39 2.58 -9.49
N GLY A 22 10.76 1.93 -8.38
CA GLY A 22 12.16 1.64 -8.08
C GLY A 22 12.77 0.69 -9.10
N LEU A 23 12.11 -0.44 -9.34
CA LEU A 23 12.58 -1.46 -10.28
C LEU A 23 12.68 -0.95 -11.71
N SER A 24 11.75 -0.09 -12.17
CA SER A 24 11.76 0.41 -13.54
C SER A 24 13.01 1.20 -13.92
N HIS A 25 13.77 1.70 -12.93
CA HIS A 25 15.04 2.40 -13.18
C HIS A 25 16.24 1.46 -13.36
N TYR A 26 16.15 0.21 -12.88
CA TYR A 26 17.27 -0.73 -12.82
C TYR A 26 17.04 -2.03 -13.61
N ILE A 27 15.82 -2.27 -14.06
CA ILE A 27 15.50 -3.41 -14.93
C ILE A 27 16.06 -3.15 -16.34
N ASP A 28 16.71 -4.15 -16.91
CA ASP A 28 17.24 -4.10 -18.27
C ASP A 28 16.11 -4.10 -19.31
N ALA A 29 16.42 -3.67 -20.55
CA ALA A 29 15.45 -3.65 -21.66
C ALA A 29 14.78 -5.02 -21.92
N THR A 30 15.44 -6.12 -21.55
CA THR A 30 14.96 -7.50 -21.69
C THR A 30 14.17 -8.02 -20.49
N SER A 31 14.09 -7.25 -19.39
CA SER A 31 13.36 -7.62 -18.16
C SER A 31 13.77 -8.96 -17.53
N THR A 32 14.99 -9.42 -17.77
CA THR A 32 15.48 -10.74 -17.32
C THR A 32 16.16 -10.72 -15.95
N ASN A 33 16.55 -9.54 -15.45
CA ASN A 33 17.31 -9.36 -14.20
C ASN A 33 16.45 -8.95 -12.99
N TRP A 34 15.12 -8.95 -13.13
CA TRP A 34 14.21 -8.39 -12.12
C TRP A 34 14.32 -9.07 -10.76
N ASP A 35 14.58 -10.38 -10.73
CA ASP A 35 14.71 -11.21 -9.52
C ASP A 35 15.93 -10.80 -8.67
N ILE A 36 17.03 -10.45 -9.33
CA ILE A 36 18.24 -9.93 -8.69
C ILE A 36 17.99 -8.52 -8.16
N VAL A 37 17.45 -7.63 -9.01
CA VAL A 37 17.24 -6.21 -8.68
C VAL A 37 16.24 -6.03 -7.53
N VAL A 38 15.21 -6.89 -7.45
CA VAL A 38 14.24 -6.87 -6.34
C VAL A 38 14.92 -7.00 -4.99
N SER A 39 15.89 -7.90 -4.84
CA SER A 39 16.59 -8.11 -3.56
C SER A 39 17.33 -6.85 -3.12
N PHE A 40 18.03 -6.18 -4.04
CA PHE A 40 18.75 -4.93 -3.77
C PHE A 40 17.80 -3.77 -3.47
N PHE A 41 16.71 -3.66 -4.22
CA PHE A 41 15.69 -2.65 -3.96
C PHE A 41 15.08 -2.82 -2.57
N LEU A 42 14.70 -4.05 -2.19
CA LEU A 42 14.13 -4.33 -0.87
C LEU A 42 15.12 -4.00 0.25
N MET A 43 16.40 -4.27 0.05
CA MET A 43 17.46 -3.85 0.98
C MET A 43 17.48 -2.33 1.12
N ALA A 44 17.61 -1.58 0.03
CA ALA A 44 17.62 -0.11 0.07
C ALA A 44 16.34 0.47 0.70
N TYR A 45 15.17 -0.07 0.35
CA TYR A 45 13.88 0.33 0.90
C TYR A 45 13.80 0.11 2.42
N ARG A 46 14.33 -1.01 2.92
CA ARG A 46 14.37 -1.32 4.36
C ARG A 46 15.35 -0.42 5.14
N ALA A 47 16.42 0.04 4.50
CA ALA A 47 17.40 0.98 5.10
C ALA A 47 16.95 2.44 5.06
N THR A 48 16.12 2.81 4.09
CA THR A 48 15.81 4.23 3.86
C THR A 48 14.70 4.72 4.79
N PRO A 49 14.89 5.84 5.51
CA PRO A 49 13.83 6.45 6.28
C PRO A 49 12.68 6.94 5.40
N HIS A 50 11.44 6.59 5.77
CA HIS A 50 10.27 7.09 5.06
C HIS A 50 9.96 8.54 5.43
N SER A 51 9.42 9.31 4.49
CA SER A 51 9.05 10.72 4.71
C SER A 51 8.03 10.92 5.83
N THR A 52 7.08 9.99 5.99
CA THR A 52 6.06 10.05 7.04
C THR A 52 6.59 9.57 8.38
N THR A 53 7.17 8.37 8.44
CA THR A 53 7.62 7.79 9.72
C THR A 53 8.91 8.44 10.23
N ARG A 54 9.73 9.01 9.32
CA ARG A 54 11.10 9.52 9.58
C ARG A 54 12.11 8.46 10.02
N PHE A 55 11.70 7.20 10.10
CA PHE A 55 12.53 6.06 10.47
C PHE A 55 12.51 5.02 9.35
N SER A 56 13.59 4.24 9.24
CA SER A 56 13.68 3.15 8.28
C SER A 56 12.81 1.95 8.73
N PRO A 57 12.21 1.19 7.80
CA PRO A 57 11.45 -0.01 8.15
C PRO A 57 12.26 -1.01 8.98
N PHE A 58 13.56 -1.15 8.69
CA PHE A 58 14.45 -2.03 9.44
C PHE A 58 14.67 -1.56 10.88
N TYR A 59 14.86 -0.25 11.09
CA TYR A 59 14.97 0.31 12.44
C TYR A 59 13.70 0.07 13.26
N LEU A 60 12.52 0.27 12.65
CA LEU A 60 11.25 0.04 13.35
C LEU A 60 10.98 -1.43 13.69
N LEU A 61 11.60 -2.38 12.99
CA LEU A 61 11.43 -3.81 13.26
C LEU A 61 12.50 -4.37 14.21
N HIS A 62 13.76 -3.93 14.04
CA HIS A 62 14.91 -4.51 14.73
C HIS A 62 15.55 -3.57 15.75
N SER A 63 15.04 -2.35 15.92
CA SER A 63 15.58 -1.32 16.82
C SER A 63 17.04 -0.93 16.57
N ARG A 64 17.57 -1.26 15.39
CA ARG A 64 18.96 -1.00 14.99
C ARG A 64 18.98 -0.55 13.54
N GLU A 65 19.94 0.29 13.19
CA GLU A 65 20.12 0.65 11.78
C GLU A 65 20.60 -0.55 10.97
N MET A 66 20.14 -0.62 9.71
CA MET A 66 20.58 -1.68 8.82
C MET A 66 22.02 -1.39 8.39
N LYS A 67 22.93 -2.32 8.69
CA LYS A 67 24.28 -2.25 8.14
C LYS A 67 24.20 -2.58 6.65
N LEU A 68 24.44 -1.58 5.82
CA LEU A 68 24.58 -1.77 4.38
C LEU A 68 26.04 -2.12 4.08
N PRO A 69 26.32 -3.02 3.12
CA PRO A 69 27.68 -3.28 2.68
C PRO A 69 28.27 -1.96 2.15
N THR A 70 29.18 -1.35 2.90
CA THR A 70 30.01 -0.26 2.39
C THR A 70 31.23 -0.83 1.68
N GLN A 71 31.95 -0.01 0.92
CA GLN A 71 33.13 -0.46 0.16
C GLN A 71 34.21 -1.08 1.08
N ASP A 72 34.28 -0.68 2.35
CA ASP A 72 35.15 -1.26 3.37
C ASP A 72 34.63 -2.60 3.94
N ASP A 73 33.31 -2.78 4.06
CA ASP A 73 32.70 -4.02 4.55
C ASP A 73 32.87 -5.20 3.58
N LEU A 74 33.02 -4.92 2.28
CA LEU A 74 33.27 -5.93 1.25
C LEU A 74 34.70 -6.52 1.33
N GLN A 75 35.60 -5.89 2.10
CA GLN A 75 37.00 -6.30 2.27
C GLN A 75 37.33 -6.79 3.69
N ALA A 76 36.38 -6.72 4.63
CA ALA A 76 36.61 -7.06 6.03
C ALA A 76 36.61 -8.59 6.26
N LYS A 77 37.67 -9.12 6.88
CA LYS A 77 37.66 -10.47 7.47
C LYS A 77 36.83 -10.46 8.75
N LEU A 78 36.13 -11.57 9.01
CA LEU A 78 35.28 -11.77 10.18
C LEU A 78 36.07 -11.46 11.47
N PRO A 79 35.60 -10.54 12.35
CA PRO A 79 36.28 -10.29 13.60
C PRO A 79 36.14 -11.50 14.52
N GLU A 80 37.28 -11.93 15.06
CA GLU A 80 37.40 -12.89 16.14
C GLU A 80 36.75 -12.28 17.41
N GLU A 81 35.80 -13.03 17.98
CA GLU A 81 35.17 -12.89 19.30
C GLU A 81 34.82 -11.48 19.81
N LEU A 82 33.52 -11.14 19.79
CA LEU A 82 32.99 -10.02 20.58
C LEU A 82 32.74 -10.48 22.03
N GLN A 83 33.77 -10.35 22.86
CA GLN A 83 33.66 -10.36 24.31
C GLN A 83 32.96 -9.09 24.85
N ASN A 84 32.11 -9.33 25.87
CA ASN A 84 31.84 -8.51 27.07
C ASN A 84 30.44 -7.89 27.31
N SER A 85 29.74 -8.53 28.26
CA SER A 85 29.11 -8.03 29.51
C SER A 85 28.25 -6.74 29.60
N GLU A 86 28.02 -5.96 28.54
CA GLU A 86 27.15 -4.75 28.60
C GLU A 86 25.79 -4.90 27.90
N HIS A 87 25.38 -6.13 27.61
CA HIS A 87 24.18 -6.41 26.82
C HIS A 87 22.88 -5.92 27.47
N ALA A 88 22.74 -6.00 28.79
CA ALA A 88 21.50 -5.64 29.49
C ALA A 88 21.18 -4.13 29.41
N THR A 89 22.15 -3.27 29.74
CA THR A 89 21.99 -1.80 29.66
C THR A 89 21.75 -1.35 28.22
N ARG A 90 22.43 -1.98 27.25
CA ARG A 90 22.21 -1.74 25.83
C ARG A 90 20.79 -2.10 25.40
N LEU A 91 20.26 -3.24 25.84
CA LEU A 91 18.90 -3.67 25.54
C LEU A 91 17.85 -2.69 26.10
N GLU A 92 18.03 -2.19 27.32
CA GLU A 92 17.11 -1.20 27.91
C GLU A 92 17.14 0.14 27.15
N ASN A 93 18.33 0.61 26.77
CA ASN A 93 18.46 1.81 25.94
C ASN A 93 17.81 1.66 24.55
N LEU A 94 17.92 0.47 23.94
CA LEU A 94 17.27 0.14 22.67
C LEU A 94 15.74 0.13 22.81
N LYS A 95 15.20 -0.52 23.85
CA LYS A 95 13.76 -0.54 24.13
C LYS A 95 13.21 0.88 24.32
N PHE A 96 13.91 1.71 25.09
CA PHE A 96 13.51 3.09 25.34
C PHE A 96 13.51 3.93 24.06
N SER A 97 14.56 3.81 23.24
CA SER A 97 14.67 4.51 21.96
C SER A 97 13.59 4.08 20.97
N LEU A 98 13.31 2.77 20.89
CA LEU A 98 12.26 2.22 20.05
C LEU A 98 10.87 2.70 20.49
N LYS A 99 10.60 2.76 21.80
CA LYS A 99 9.34 3.28 22.33
C LYS A 99 9.13 4.74 21.91
N LYS A 100 10.15 5.59 22.07
CA LYS A 100 10.11 6.99 21.60
C LYS A 100 9.88 7.07 20.09
N ALA A 101 10.56 6.24 19.31
CA ALA A 101 10.37 6.21 17.87
C ALA A 101 8.93 5.85 17.48
N TYR A 102 8.33 4.84 18.12
CA TYR A 102 6.93 4.48 17.88
C TYR A 102 5.95 5.59 18.26
N GLU A 103 6.19 6.34 19.34
CA GLU A 103 5.38 7.49 19.72
C GLU A 103 5.41 8.57 18.62
N VAL A 104 6.59 8.90 18.11
CA VAL A 104 6.76 9.84 16.99
C VAL A 104 6.10 9.33 15.72
N VAL A 105 6.27 8.06 15.38
CA VAL A 105 5.65 7.43 14.21
C VAL A 105 4.13 7.46 14.31
N LYS A 106 3.57 7.15 15.47
CA LYS A 106 2.13 7.19 15.72
C LYS A 106 1.57 8.58 15.46
N GLU A 107 2.23 9.60 15.98
CA GLU A 107 1.80 10.99 15.81
C GLU A 107 1.93 11.47 14.36
N ASN A 108 3.04 11.13 13.69
CA ASN A 108 3.23 11.48 12.28
C ASN A 108 2.22 10.77 11.37
N ASN A 109 1.93 9.50 11.63
CA ASN A 109 0.92 8.74 10.91
C ASN A 109 -0.47 9.34 11.14
N ARG A 110 -0.80 9.75 12.37
CA ARG A 110 -2.07 10.44 12.68
C ARG A 110 -2.20 11.73 11.87
N LYS A 111 -1.21 12.62 11.94
CA LYS A 111 -1.17 13.88 11.17
C LYS A 111 -1.28 13.64 9.66
N SER A 112 -0.54 12.66 9.14
CA SER A 112 -0.59 12.32 7.71
C SER A 112 -1.95 11.77 7.32
N HIS A 113 -2.57 10.93 8.15
CA HIS A 113 -3.89 10.38 7.92
C HIS A 113 -4.97 11.47 7.92
N GLU A 114 -4.94 12.37 8.89
CA GLU A 114 -5.87 13.51 8.98
C GLU A 114 -5.75 14.42 7.76
N LYS A 115 -4.54 14.83 7.38
CA LYS A 115 -4.32 15.63 6.17
C LYS A 115 -4.80 14.93 4.90
N ASN A 116 -4.56 13.62 4.79
CA ASN A 116 -5.04 12.83 3.66
C ASN A 116 -6.57 12.75 3.64
N LYS A 117 -7.20 12.55 4.80
CA LYS A 117 -8.65 12.53 4.95
C LYS A 117 -9.26 13.86 4.51
N GLU A 118 -8.78 14.99 5.02
CA GLU A 118 -9.25 16.32 4.63
C GLU A 118 -9.16 16.54 3.11
N ASN A 119 -8.04 16.14 2.50
CA ASN A 119 -7.85 16.27 1.06
C ASN A 119 -8.79 15.37 0.24
N CYS A 120 -9.08 14.17 0.75
CA CYS A 120 -10.05 13.27 0.15
C CYS A 120 -11.47 13.83 0.28
N ASP A 121 -11.86 14.26 1.49
CA ASP A 121 -13.19 14.76 1.81
C ASP A 121 -13.52 16.03 0.99
N LYS A 122 -12.55 16.92 0.78
CA LYS A 122 -12.70 18.10 -0.11
C LYS A 122 -13.13 17.75 -1.55
N LYS A 123 -12.75 16.57 -2.05
CA LYS A 123 -13.07 16.11 -3.42
C LYS A 123 -14.20 15.08 -3.43
N ALA A 124 -14.63 14.61 -2.26
CA ALA A 124 -15.65 13.59 -2.15
C ALA A 124 -17.00 14.18 -2.56
N LYS A 125 -17.71 13.46 -3.43
CA LYS A 125 -19.10 13.75 -3.75
C LYS A 125 -19.95 12.69 -3.08
N GLU A 126 -20.83 13.11 -2.18
CA GLU A 126 -21.78 12.20 -1.60
C GLU A 126 -22.81 11.78 -2.64
N ARG A 127 -22.95 10.46 -2.82
CA ARG A 127 -23.93 9.85 -3.71
C ARG A 127 -24.86 9.00 -2.88
N HIS A 128 -26.15 9.30 -2.95
CA HIS A 128 -27.18 8.58 -2.25
C HIS A 128 -28.11 7.94 -3.27
N PHE A 129 -28.35 6.65 -3.09
CA PHE A 129 -29.29 5.91 -3.92
C PHE A 129 -30.32 5.21 -3.03
N GLN A 130 -31.52 5.07 -3.55
CA GLN A 130 -32.65 4.41 -2.91
C GLN A 130 -32.88 3.01 -3.49
N ILE A 131 -33.58 2.17 -2.74
CA ILE A 131 -33.99 0.85 -3.22
C ILE A 131 -34.96 1.05 -4.38
N GLY A 132 -34.72 0.37 -5.49
CA GLY A 132 -35.48 0.53 -6.74
C GLY A 132 -34.80 1.40 -7.79
N ASP A 133 -33.79 2.20 -7.42
CA ASP A 133 -33.08 3.07 -8.36
C ASP A 133 -32.37 2.27 -9.45
N VAL A 134 -32.40 2.81 -10.67
CA VAL A 134 -31.71 2.27 -11.83
C VAL A 134 -30.35 2.92 -11.98
N VAL A 135 -29.29 2.13 -11.84
CA VAL A 135 -27.90 2.61 -11.82
C VAL A 135 -27.04 1.91 -12.87
N TYR A 136 -25.98 2.59 -13.29
CA TYR A 136 -24.92 2.00 -14.10
C TYR A 136 -23.78 1.54 -13.20
N LEU A 137 -23.12 0.44 -13.56
CA LEU A 137 -21.97 -0.10 -12.87
C LEU A 137 -20.69 0.19 -13.65
N PHE A 138 -19.71 0.79 -12.98
CA PHE A 138 -18.36 0.99 -13.51
C PHE A 138 -17.56 -0.32 -13.50
N CYS A 139 -17.20 -0.80 -14.69
CA CYS A 139 -16.51 -2.07 -14.94
C CYS A 139 -15.24 -1.88 -15.79
N PRO A 140 -14.10 -1.46 -15.20
CA PRO A 140 -12.87 -1.17 -15.94
C PRO A 140 -12.14 -2.42 -16.45
N ALA A 141 -12.40 -3.60 -15.90
CA ALA A 141 -11.69 -4.86 -16.17
C ALA A 141 -11.41 -5.15 -17.66
N LYS A 142 -10.14 -5.39 -18.02
CA LYS A 142 -9.75 -5.72 -19.40
C LYS A 142 -10.24 -7.13 -19.76
N LYS A 143 -10.99 -7.27 -20.86
CA LYS A 143 -11.32 -8.60 -21.42
C LYS A 143 -10.25 -8.96 -22.46
N PRO A 144 -9.62 -10.15 -22.38
CA PRO A 144 -8.68 -10.62 -23.40
C PRO A 144 -9.31 -10.56 -24.79
N GLY A 145 -8.52 -10.18 -25.80
CA GLY A 145 -8.97 -10.14 -27.21
C GLY A 145 -9.93 -9.00 -27.60
N LYS A 146 -10.22 -8.03 -26.70
CA LYS A 146 -11.06 -6.86 -27.05
C LYS A 146 -10.30 -5.54 -26.96
N CYS A 147 -10.48 -4.70 -27.98
CA CYS A 147 -9.92 -3.35 -28.03
C CYS A 147 -10.40 -2.50 -26.85
N GLN A 148 -9.45 -2.01 -26.04
CA GLN A 148 -9.76 -1.18 -24.87
C GLN A 148 -10.33 0.19 -25.25
N LYS A 149 -9.88 0.76 -26.39
CA LYS A 149 -10.26 2.12 -26.82
C LYS A 149 -11.76 2.30 -27.03
N PHE A 150 -12.47 1.27 -27.48
CA PHE A 150 -13.91 1.34 -27.80
C PHE A 150 -14.80 0.65 -26.77
N LYS A 151 -14.26 0.28 -25.60
CA LYS A 151 -15.02 -0.42 -24.58
C LYS A 151 -15.88 0.57 -23.79
N ARG A 152 -17.20 0.30 -23.71
CA ARG A 152 -18.08 0.97 -22.75
C ARG A 152 -17.72 0.53 -21.33
N VAL A 153 -17.22 1.46 -20.53
CA VAL A 153 -16.75 1.18 -19.16
C VAL A 153 -17.90 1.10 -18.17
N TRP A 154 -18.96 1.86 -18.41
CA TRP A 154 -20.22 1.79 -17.68
C TRP A 154 -21.13 0.73 -18.29
N GLN A 155 -21.63 -0.19 -17.47
CA GLN A 155 -22.52 -1.27 -17.84
C GLN A 155 -23.85 -1.10 -17.11
N GLY A 156 -24.95 -1.55 -17.71
CA GLY A 156 -26.26 -1.45 -17.09
C GLY A 156 -27.38 -1.51 -18.13
N PRO A 157 -28.63 -1.28 -17.71
CA PRO A 157 -29.05 -0.83 -16.37
C PRO A 157 -29.08 -1.94 -15.31
N TYR A 158 -28.70 -1.63 -14.07
CA TYR A 158 -28.89 -2.46 -12.88
C TYR A 158 -29.89 -1.81 -11.92
N LYS A 159 -30.56 -2.60 -11.07
CA LYS A 159 -31.45 -2.08 -10.03
C LYS A 159 -30.87 -2.28 -8.64
N ILE A 160 -31.04 -1.30 -7.75
CA ILE A 160 -30.66 -1.45 -6.34
C ILE A 160 -31.75 -2.22 -5.59
N ILE A 161 -31.34 -3.31 -4.94
CA ILE A 161 -32.26 -4.16 -4.15
C ILE A 161 -32.11 -3.96 -2.65
N ALA A 162 -30.92 -3.57 -2.18
CA ALA A 162 -30.68 -3.34 -0.77
C ALA A 162 -29.54 -2.34 -0.55
N LYS A 163 -29.67 -1.52 0.49
CA LYS A 163 -28.59 -0.68 1.02
C LYS A 163 -27.96 -1.41 2.20
N LEU A 164 -26.73 -1.89 2.04
CA LEU A 164 -26.02 -2.63 3.10
C LEU A 164 -25.32 -1.67 4.06
N SER A 165 -24.78 -0.57 3.54
CA SER A 165 -24.22 0.54 4.32
C SER A 165 -24.37 1.86 3.57
N SER A 166 -23.91 2.96 4.15
CA SER A 166 -23.80 4.24 3.44
C SER A 166 -22.93 4.16 2.17
N LEU A 167 -22.00 3.20 2.12
CA LEU A 167 -21.02 3.05 1.05
C LEU A 167 -21.23 1.83 0.16
N ASN A 168 -21.94 0.81 0.62
CA ASN A 168 -22.11 -0.44 -0.13
C ASN A 168 -23.59 -0.71 -0.43
N TYR A 169 -23.88 -0.96 -1.70
CA TYR A 169 -25.21 -1.28 -2.20
C TYR A 169 -25.19 -2.66 -2.84
N ARG A 170 -26.34 -3.35 -2.77
CA ARG A 170 -26.56 -4.59 -3.50
C ARG A 170 -27.40 -4.29 -4.74
N ILE A 171 -26.89 -4.69 -5.89
CA ILE A 171 -27.53 -4.49 -7.19
C ILE A 171 -27.89 -5.82 -7.84
N ILE A 172 -28.92 -5.80 -8.68
CA ILE A 172 -29.38 -6.96 -9.47
C ILE A 172 -29.37 -6.62 -10.96
N ASP A 173 -28.90 -7.57 -11.78
CA ASP A 173 -28.98 -7.51 -13.24
C ASP A 173 -30.38 -7.95 -13.74
N LYS A 174 -30.73 -7.64 -14.99
CA LYS A 174 -31.93 -8.17 -15.67
C LYS A 174 -31.99 -9.70 -15.70
N LYS A 175 -30.83 -10.36 -15.60
CA LYS A 175 -30.69 -11.81 -15.53
C LYS A 175 -30.81 -12.40 -14.11
N GLY A 176 -31.14 -11.58 -13.11
CA GLY A 176 -31.29 -12.01 -11.72
C GLY A 176 -29.98 -12.17 -10.95
N LYS A 177 -28.82 -11.82 -11.53
CA LYS A 177 -27.53 -11.91 -10.84
C LYS A 177 -27.36 -10.75 -9.86
N GLU A 178 -27.17 -11.08 -8.59
CA GLU A 178 -26.88 -10.11 -7.54
C GLU A 178 -25.37 -9.83 -7.41
N SER A 179 -25.02 -8.60 -7.03
CA SER A 179 -23.65 -8.20 -6.73
C SER A 179 -23.60 -7.08 -5.70
N VAL A 180 -22.62 -7.13 -4.80
CA VAL A 180 -22.36 -6.06 -3.82
C VAL A 180 -21.29 -5.14 -4.36
N VAL A 181 -21.58 -3.85 -4.41
CA VAL A 181 -20.72 -2.84 -5.03
C VAL A 181 -20.62 -1.59 -4.16
N HIS A 182 -19.44 -0.96 -4.20
CA HIS A 182 -19.19 0.31 -3.52
C HIS A 182 -19.82 1.46 -4.30
N VAL A 183 -20.32 2.49 -3.60
CA VAL A 183 -21.01 3.66 -4.16
C VAL A 183 -20.20 4.39 -5.24
N ASN A 184 -18.88 4.47 -5.08
CA ASN A 184 -17.98 5.06 -6.09
C ASN A 184 -17.92 4.29 -7.43
N ARG A 185 -18.49 3.07 -7.50
CA ARG A 185 -18.62 2.30 -8.74
C ARG A 185 -20.01 2.41 -9.36
N LEU A 186 -20.92 3.14 -8.73
CA LEU A 186 -22.28 3.44 -9.19
C LEU A 186 -22.37 4.87 -9.70
#